data_AF-A0A7X9DIY2-F1
#
_entry.id   AF-A0A7X9DIY2-F1
#
_cell.length_a   1.000
_cell.length_b   1.000
_cell.length_c   1.000
_cell.angle_alpha   90.00
_cell.angle_beta   90.00
_cell.angle_gamma   90.00
#
_symmetry.space_group_name_H-M   'P 1'
#
loop_
_entity.id
_entity.type
_entity.pdbx_description
1 polymer ?
#
loop_
_entity_poly.entity_id
_entity_poly.type
_entity_poly.pdbx_seq_one_letter_code
_entity_poly.pdbx_strand_id
1 'polypeptide(L)'
;MLSYIRLIFYSLLLYLPMICYISSCASKKTVTNIPPQEKNTLLFEYEKEGFIDNNTFRVIVIIPAEEHYDELSIQQKGQERAFVSLKNYIISRNNVFDSKMHNYLMTTITGYGTLKKRDSTCSTRYCYYYDITKSGLKAEIDTLGK
;
A
#
# COMPACT_ATOMS: atom_id res chain seq x y z
N MET A 1 37.81 31.92 -35.49
CA MET A 1 36.66 31.56 -34.64
C MET A 1 36.51 30.06 -34.33
N LEU A 2 37.33 29.14 -34.86
CA LEU A 2 37.24 27.70 -34.53
C LEU A 2 38.01 27.26 -33.26
N SER A 3 38.87 28.12 -32.70
CA SER A 3 39.73 27.75 -31.56
C SER A 3 39.03 27.84 -30.20
N TYR A 4 38.08 28.79 -30.04
CA TYR A 4 37.41 29.05 -28.77
C TYR A 4 36.39 27.97 -28.38
N ILE A 5 35.72 27.36 -29.37
CA ILE A 5 34.70 26.32 -29.15
C ILE A 5 35.34 25.02 -28.65
N ARG A 6 36.58 24.72 -29.06
CA ARG A 6 37.33 23.54 -28.56
C ARG A 6 37.79 23.73 -27.12
N LEU A 7 38.15 24.94 -26.71
CA LEU A 7 38.62 25.22 -25.34
C LEU A 7 37.48 25.08 -24.30
N ILE A 8 36.25 25.47 -24.67
CA ILE A 8 35.06 25.36 -23.80
C ILE A 8 34.65 23.89 -23.62
N PHE A 9 34.77 23.06 -24.67
CA PHE A 9 34.46 21.63 -24.58
C PHE A 9 35.43 20.87 -23.68
N TYR A 10 36.72 21.24 -23.69
CA TYR A 10 37.72 20.62 -22.81
C TYR A 10 37.62 21.08 -21.35
N SER A 11 37.17 22.31 -21.08
CA SER A 11 36.95 22.74 -19.69
C SER A 11 35.71 22.09 -19.06
N LEU A 12 34.65 21.84 -19.84
CA LEU A 12 33.42 21.20 -19.34
C LEU A 12 33.63 19.71 -19.00
N LEU A 13 34.52 19.03 -19.71
CA LEU A 13 34.82 17.60 -19.52
C LEU A 13 35.70 17.31 -18.29
N LEU A 14 36.40 18.34 -17.78
CA LEU A 14 37.30 18.20 -16.63
C LEU A 14 36.57 18.22 -15.28
N TYR A 15 35.30 18.66 -15.24
CA TYR A 15 34.50 18.73 -14.01
C TYR A 15 33.50 17.57 -13.87
N LEU A 16 33.38 16.67 -14.86
CA LEU A 16 32.42 15.58 -14.82
C LEU A 16 32.68 14.43 -13.82
N PRO A 17 33.89 14.18 -13.27
CA PRO A 17 34.07 13.10 -12.30
C PRO A 17 33.90 13.53 -10.83
N MET A 18 33.49 14.77 -10.53
CA MET A 18 33.42 15.33 -9.18
C MET A 18 32.00 15.38 -8.58
N ILE A 19 31.12 14.40 -8.90
CA ILE A 19 29.78 14.29 -8.29
C ILE A 19 29.52 12.90 -7.67
N CYS A 20 30.43 11.94 -7.80
CA CYS A 20 30.23 10.58 -7.28
C CYS A 20 30.83 10.31 -5.89
N TYR A 21 31.11 11.34 -5.09
CA TYR A 21 31.61 11.15 -3.74
C TYR A 21 30.49 11.31 -2.70
N ILE A 22 30.18 10.16 -2.09
CA ILE A 22 29.72 9.93 -0.70
C ILE A 22 28.32 10.40 -0.27
N SER A 23 27.29 9.71 -0.76
CA SER A 23 26.12 9.41 0.06
C SER A 23 26.36 8.11 0.85
N SER A 24 27.07 8.19 1.98
CA SER A 24 27.18 7.10 2.94
C SER A 24 26.53 7.51 4.25
N CYS A 25 25.20 7.39 4.31
CA CYS A 25 24.45 7.39 5.56
C CYS A 25 24.01 5.95 5.84
N ALA A 26 24.84 5.19 6.53
CA ALA A 26 24.41 3.95 7.18
C ALA A 26 24.99 3.92 8.59
N SER A 27 24.38 4.69 9.50
CA SER A 27 24.57 4.48 10.92
C SER A 27 24.06 3.09 11.26
N LYS A 28 24.97 2.16 11.59
CA LYS A 28 24.61 0.84 12.09
C LYS A 28 23.97 1.03 13.47
N LYS A 29 22.63 1.06 13.51
CA LYS A 29 21.92 0.79 14.76
C LYS A 29 22.21 -0.65 15.16
N THR A 30 22.91 -0.82 16.28
CA THR A 30 23.02 -2.09 16.97
C THR A 30 21.60 -2.56 17.30
N VAL A 31 21.14 -3.62 16.65
CA VAL A 31 19.88 -4.26 16.98
C VAL A 31 20.11 -4.99 18.30
N THR A 32 19.67 -4.38 19.40
CA THR A 32 19.53 -5.06 20.68
C THR A 32 18.60 -6.26 20.46
N ASN A 33 19.10 -7.45 20.76
CA ASN A 33 18.36 -8.71 20.64
C ASN A 33 17.21 -8.70 21.66
N ILE A 34 16.05 -8.16 21.28
CA ILE A 34 14.81 -8.31 22.01
C ILE A 34 14.23 -9.68 21.59
N PRO A 35 13.88 -10.58 22.52
CA PRO A 35 13.34 -11.89 22.18
C PRO A 35 12.05 -11.74 21.34
N PRO A 36 11.87 -12.51 20.25
CA PRO A 36 10.76 -12.34 19.34
C PRO A 36 9.51 -13.03 19.88
N GLN A 37 8.73 -12.36 20.73
CA GLN A 37 7.53 -12.97 21.32
C GLN A 37 6.19 -12.38 20.81
N GLU A 38 6.19 -11.38 19.92
CA GLU A 38 4.97 -10.79 19.31
C GLU A 38 4.77 -11.08 17.81
N LYS A 39 5.62 -11.91 17.20
CA LYS A 39 5.68 -12.05 15.73
C LYS A 39 4.44 -12.71 15.10
N ASN A 40 3.68 -13.51 15.85
CA ASN A 40 2.58 -14.30 15.27
C ASN A 40 1.23 -13.57 15.24
N THR A 41 0.99 -12.63 16.14
CA THR A 41 -0.33 -11.97 16.27
C THR A 41 -0.68 -11.11 15.06
N LEU A 42 0.30 -10.43 14.46
CA LEU A 42 0.09 -9.66 13.22
C LEU A 42 -0.29 -10.57 12.05
N LEU A 43 0.36 -11.72 11.94
CA LEU A 43 0.10 -12.66 10.86
C LEU A 43 -1.35 -13.15 10.91
N PHE A 44 -1.85 -13.49 12.11
CA PHE A 44 -3.25 -13.88 12.30
C PHE A 44 -4.28 -12.77 12.01
N GLU A 45 -3.91 -11.51 12.21
CA GLU A 45 -4.76 -10.40 11.77
C GLU A 45 -4.85 -10.41 10.24
N TYR A 46 -3.72 -10.36 9.53
CA TYR A 46 -3.66 -10.30 8.06
C TYR A 46 -4.22 -11.53 7.33
N GLU A 47 -4.23 -12.71 7.95
CA GLU A 47 -4.90 -13.91 7.39
C GLU A 47 -6.40 -13.71 7.12
N LYS A 48 -7.01 -12.66 7.70
CA LYS A 48 -8.42 -12.29 7.49
C LYS A 48 -8.63 -11.27 6.36
N GLU A 49 -7.59 -10.88 5.62
CA GLU A 49 -7.71 -10.04 4.42
C GLU A 49 -8.19 -10.84 3.21
N GLY A 50 -8.84 -10.15 2.27
CA GLY A 50 -9.35 -10.72 1.02
C GLY A 50 -10.86 -10.94 1.03
N PHE A 51 -11.34 -11.82 0.16
CA PHE A 51 -12.74 -12.24 0.16
C PHE A 51 -12.98 -13.19 1.33
N ILE A 52 -13.71 -12.73 2.35
CA ILE A 52 -14.10 -13.54 3.51
C ILE A 52 -15.38 -14.34 3.24
N ASP A 53 -16.16 -13.88 2.26
CA ASP A 53 -17.29 -14.58 1.67
C ASP A 53 -17.57 -14.02 0.26
N ASN A 54 -18.68 -14.42 -0.37
CA ASN A 54 -19.03 -13.98 -1.73
C ASN A 54 -19.46 -12.51 -1.84
N ASN A 55 -19.79 -11.87 -0.72
CA ASN A 55 -20.35 -10.53 -0.65
C ASN A 55 -19.40 -9.51 -0.01
N THR A 56 -18.43 -9.98 0.79
CA THR A 56 -17.56 -9.11 1.57
C THR A 56 -16.08 -9.30 1.22
N PHE A 57 -15.46 -8.20 0.82
CA PHE A 57 -14.01 -8.06 0.72
C PHE A 57 -13.48 -7.24 1.88
N ARG A 58 -12.49 -7.76 2.60
CA ARG A 58 -11.91 -7.15 3.79
C ARG A 58 -10.46 -6.75 3.54
N VAL A 59 -10.11 -5.54 3.95
CA VAL A 59 -8.72 -5.17 4.21
C VAL A 59 -8.54 -4.75 5.66
N ILE A 60 -7.32 -4.89 6.16
CA ILE A 60 -6.97 -4.54 7.52
C ILE A 60 -6.10 -3.29 7.49
N VAL A 61 -6.46 -2.35 8.36
CA VAL A 61 -5.72 -1.11 8.57
C VAL A 61 -5.15 -1.16 9.97
N ILE A 62 -3.82 -1.16 10.06
CA ILE A 62 -3.10 -1.14 11.34
C ILE A 62 -2.51 0.25 11.53
N ILE A 63 -2.81 0.85 12.68
CA ILE A 63 -2.36 2.19 13.06
C ILE A 63 -1.55 2.07 14.36
N PRO A 64 -0.32 2.59 14.44
CA PRO A 64 0.42 2.67 15.70
C PRO A 64 -0.38 3.45 16.75
N ALA A 65 -0.44 2.96 18.00
CA ALA A 65 -1.22 3.59 19.05
C ALA A 65 -0.66 4.97 19.49
N GLU A 66 0.62 5.19 19.23
CA GLU A 66 1.34 6.46 19.45
C GLU A 66 1.04 7.53 18.40
N GLU A 67 0.52 7.14 17.23
CA GLU A 67 0.14 8.07 16.18
C GLU A 67 -1.35 8.44 16.30
N HIS A 68 -1.65 9.73 16.21
CA HIS A 68 -3.03 10.19 16.19
C HIS A 68 -3.52 10.31 14.75
N TYR A 69 -4.49 9.48 14.39
CA TYR A 69 -5.24 9.60 13.15
C TYR A 69 -6.71 9.85 13.47
N ASP A 70 -7.29 10.81 12.76
CA ASP A 70 -8.73 10.96 12.72
C ASP A 70 -9.38 9.81 11.90
N GLU A 71 -10.67 9.59 12.13
CA GLU A 71 -11.41 8.49 11.50
C GLU A 71 -11.43 8.59 9.96
N LEU A 72 -11.47 9.81 9.40
CA LEU A 72 -11.47 10.01 7.94
C LEU A 72 -10.13 9.59 7.34
N SER A 73 -9.02 9.91 7.99
CA SER A 73 -7.69 9.46 7.56
C SER A 73 -7.57 7.93 7.56
N ILE A 74 -8.15 7.25 8.56
CA ILE A 74 -8.15 5.78 8.63
C ILE A 74 -9.06 5.19 7.53
N GLN A 75 -10.23 5.81 7.31
CA GLN A 75 -11.15 5.47 6.22
C GLN A 75 -10.45 5.56 4.86
N GLN A 76 -9.73 6.66 4.59
CA GLN A 76 -8.98 6.86 3.35
C GLN A 76 -7.89 5.80 3.17
N LYS A 77 -7.12 5.49 4.22
CA LYS A 77 -6.15 4.38 4.19
C LYS A 77 -6.81 3.04 3.87
N GLY A 78 -8.00 2.78 4.43
CA GLY A 78 -8.80 1.59 4.12
C GLY A 78 -9.24 1.54 2.65
N GLN A 79 -9.72 2.67 2.12
CA GLN A 79 -10.12 2.81 0.72
C GLN A 79 -8.96 2.55 -0.24
N GLU A 80 -7.81 3.19 -0.01
CA GLU A 80 -6.61 3.03 -0.83
C GLU A 80 -6.11 1.58 -0.82
N ARG A 81 -6.01 0.97 0.37
CA ARG A 81 -5.60 -0.43 0.50
C ARG A 81 -6.57 -1.38 -0.20
N ALA A 82 -7.88 -1.15 -0.07
CA ALA A 82 -8.87 -1.98 -0.73
C ALA A 82 -8.81 -1.83 -2.26
N PHE A 83 -8.61 -0.62 -2.76
CA PHE A 83 -8.44 -0.37 -4.19
C PHE A 83 -7.23 -1.13 -4.76
N VAL A 84 -6.07 -0.98 -4.12
CA VAL A 84 -4.84 -1.67 -4.54
C VAL A 84 -5.03 -3.19 -4.50
N SER A 85 -5.63 -3.71 -3.43
CA SER A 85 -5.81 -5.15 -3.26
C SER A 85 -6.78 -5.74 -4.28
N LEU A 86 -7.92 -5.09 -4.54
CA LEU A 86 -8.88 -5.53 -5.55
C LEU A 86 -8.33 -5.39 -6.97
N LYS A 87 -7.59 -4.32 -7.27
CA LYS A 87 -6.89 -4.18 -8.55
C LYS A 87 -5.90 -5.33 -8.77
N ASN A 88 -5.09 -5.65 -7.76
CA ASN A 88 -4.14 -6.75 -7.84
C ASN A 88 -4.85 -8.11 -7.98
N TYR A 89 -5.99 -8.30 -7.28
CA TYR A 89 -6.82 -9.49 -7.47
C TYR A 89 -7.28 -9.63 -8.93
N ILE A 90 -7.86 -8.59 -9.53
CA ILE A 90 -8.30 -8.61 -10.93
C ILE A 90 -7.15 -8.95 -11.88
N ILE A 91 -6.00 -8.28 -11.73
CA ILE A 91 -4.81 -8.52 -12.56
C ILE A 91 -4.33 -9.97 -12.42
N SER A 92 -4.34 -10.53 -11.21
CA SER A 92 -3.92 -11.92 -10.96
C SER A 92 -4.81 -12.96 -11.63
N ARG A 93 -6.03 -12.58 -12.05
CA ARG A 93 -6.97 -13.42 -12.79
C ARG A 93 -6.79 -13.32 -14.31
N ASN A 94 -5.70 -12.70 -14.77
CA ASN A 94 -5.39 -12.42 -16.19
C ASN A 94 -6.40 -11.48 -16.87
N ASN A 95 -7.10 -10.65 -16.10
CA ASN A 95 -7.99 -9.63 -16.64
C ASN A 95 -7.21 -8.31 -16.87
N VAL A 96 -7.49 -7.64 -17.99
CA VAL A 96 -6.92 -6.31 -18.29
C VAL A 96 -7.59 -5.28 -17.40
N PHE A 97 -6.80 -4.54 -16.62
CA PHE A 97 -7.33 -3.47 -15.76
C PHE A 97 -7.49 -2.17 -16.53
N ASP A 98 -8.71 -1.85 -16.95
CA ASP A 98 -9.05 -0.65 -17.73
C ASP A 98 -9.75 0.45 -16.91
N SER A 99 -10.13 1.54 -17.58
CA SER A 99 -10.84 2.67 -16.96
C SER A 99 -12.23 2.31 -16.44
N LYS A 100 -12.91 1.34 -17.08
CA LYS A 100 -14.22 0.86 -16.64
C LYS A 100 -14.09 0.11 -15.31
N MET A 101 -13.09 -0.76 -15.19
CA MET A 101 -12.79 -1.46 -13.94
C MET A 101 -12.34 -0.50 -12.84
N HIS A 102 -11.51 0.48 -13.18
CA HIS A 102 -11.12 1.54 -12.24
C HIS A 102 -12.33 2.25 -11.66
N ASN A 103 -13.23 2.75 -12.50
CA ASN A 103 -14.43 3.45 -12.06
C ASN A 103 -15.35 2.55 -11.24
N TYR A 104 -15.55 1.30 -11.68
CA TYR A 104 -16.34 0.33 -10.92
C TYR A 104 -15.77 0.11 -9.51
N LEU A 105 -14.45 -0.09 -9.38
CA LEU A 105 -13.82 -0.25 -8.07
C LEU A 105 -13.99 1.01 -7.22
N MET A 106 -13.73 2.19 -7.76
CA MET A 106 -13.86 3.46 -7.01
C MET A 106 -15.28 3.66 -6.49
N THR A 107 -16.30 3.44 -7.32
CA THR A 107 -17.70 3.56 -6.91
C THR A 107 -18.08 2.49 -5.90
N THR A 108 -17.62 1.24 -6.08
CA THR A 108 -17.94 0.14 -5.17
C THR A 108 -17.31 0.33 -3.80
N ILE A 109 -16.02 0.70 -3.75
CA ILE A 109 -15.28 0.93 -2.51
C ILE A 109 -15.86 2.11 -1.73
N THR A 110 -16.19 3.19 -2.42
CA THR A 110 -16.77 4.40 -1.79
C THR A 110 -18.20 4.16 -1.32
N GLY A 111 -19.01 3.45 -2.11
CA GLY A 111 -20.42 3.25 -1.83
C GLY A 111 -20.73 2.14 -0.82
N TYR A 112 -19.89 1.10 -0.75
CA TYR A 112 -20.15 -0.09 0.07
C TYR A 112 -19.09 -0.36 1.14
N GLY A 113 -18.08 0.51 1.25
CA GLY A 113 -16.99 0.37 2.21
C GLY A 113 -17.35 0.92 3.58
N THR A 114 -17.07 0.14 4.63
CA THR A 114 -17.32 0.52 6.01
C THR A 114 -16.10 0.21 6.88
N LEU A 115 -15.69 1.17 7.71
CA LEU A 115 -14.61 1.00 8.67
C LEU A 115 -15.18 0.58 10.03
N LYS A 116 -14.56 -0.42 10.64
CA LYS A 116 -14.89 -0.89 11.99
C LYS A 116 -13.62 -1.11 12.79
N LYS A 117 -13.49 -0.43 13.92
CA LYS A 117 -12.43 -0.70 14.89
C LYS A 117 -12.59 -2.11 15.46
N ARG A 118 -11.47 -2.79 15.68
CA ARG A 118 -11.41 -4.09 16.32
C ARG A 118 -10.54 -4.03 17.55
N ASP A 119 -10.88 -4.87 18.52
CA ASP A 119 -10.03 -5.09 19.66
C ASP A 119 -8.72 -5.69 19.16
N SER A 120 -7.63 -5.00 19.44
CA SER A 120 -6.30 -5.55 19.22
C SER A 120 -5.84 -6.22 20.50
N THR A 121 -5.26 -7.40 20.38
CA THR A 121 -4.56 -8.05 21.49
C THR A 121 -3.19 -7.42 21.77
N CYS A 122 -2.79 -6.39 21.01
CA CYS A 122 -1.52 -5.69 21.12
C CYS A 122 -1.76 -4.23 21.48
N SER A 123 -1.17 -3.76 22.59
CA SER A 123 -1.38 -2.41 23.10
C SER A 123 -0.69 -1.31 22.30
N THR A 124 0.25 -1.67 21.41
CA THR A 124 1.04 -0.71 20.63
C THR A 124 0.37 -0.32 19.31
N ARG A 125 -0.79 -0.90 19.00
CA ARG A 125 -1.50 -0.66 17.72
C ARG A 125 -3.01 -0.74 17.86
N TYR A 126 -3.69 -0.03 16.98
CA TYR A 126 -5.10 -0.20 16.70
C TYR A 126 -5.29 -0.97 15.40
N CYS A 127 -6.25 -1.90 15.40
CA CYS A 127 -6.63 -2.69 14.24
C CYS A 127 -8.02 -2.26 13.77
N TYR A 128 -8.18 -2.04 12.48
CA TYR A 128 -9.46 -1.73 11.86
C TYR A 128 -9.72 -2.67 10.69
N TYR A 129 -10.96 -3.09 10.56
CA TYR A 129 -11.44 -3.76 9.36
C TYR A 129 -12.12 -2.73 8.47
N TYR A 130 -11.67 -2.66 7.23
CA TYR A 130 -12.37 -1.95 6.16
C TYR A 130 -13.05 -2.99 5.28
N ASP A 131 -14.36 -3.10 5.44
CA ASP A 131 -15.18 -4.12 4.79
C ASP A 131 -15.99 -3.48 3.66
N ILE A 132 -15.81 -3.97 2.44
CA ILE A 132 -16.67 -3.66 1.30
C ILE A 132 -17.74 -4.74 1.23
N THR A 133 -18.99 -4.38 1.55
CA THR A 133 -20.09 -5.35 1.62
C THR A 133 -21.13 -5.07 0.55
N LYS A 134 -21.17 -5.93 -0.46
CA LYS A 134 -22.11 -5.84 -1.57
C LYS A 134 -22.54 -7.24 -2.01
N SER A 135 -23.85 -7.45 -2.20
CA SER A 135 -24.37 -8.73 -2.68
C SER A 135 -23.70 -9.14 -4.00
N GLY A 136 -23.14 -10.35 -4.05
CA GLY A 136 -22.51 -10.90 -5.25
C GLY A 136 -21.17 -10.27 -5.62
N LEU A 137 -20.54 -9.48 -4.73
CA LEU A 137 -19.30 -8.74 -5.02
C LEU A 137 -18.22 -9.59 -5.69
N LYS A 138 -17.94 -10.77 -5.13
CA LYS A 138 -16.90 -11.65 -5.67
C LYS A 138 -17.23 -12.14 -7.07
N ALA A 139 -18.48 -12.56 -7.28
CA ALA A 139 -18.95 -13.04 -8.58
C ALA A 139 -18.90 -11.93 -9.63
N GLU A 140 -19.34 -10.72 -9.28
CA GLU A 140 -19.23 -9.56 -10.17
C GLU A 140 -17.78 -9.28 -10.55
N ILE A 141 -16.87 -9.21 -9.58
CA ILE A 141 -15.44 -8.96 -9.83
C ILE A 141 -14.81 -10.08 -10.67
N ASP A 142 -15.16 -11.34 -10.44
CA ASP A 142 -14.68 -12.49 -11.21
C ASP A 142 -15.16 -12.48 -12.67
N THR A 143 -16.21 -11.72 -12.97
CA THR A 143 -16.73 -11.51 -14.34
C THR A 143 -16.22 -10.23 -14.99
N LEU A 144 -15.57 -9.33 -14.26
CA LEU A 144 -14.96 -8.13 -14.84
C LEU A 144 -13.77 -8.53 -15.72
N GLY A 145 -13.90 -8.37 -17.04
CA GLY A 145 -12.82 -8.61 -18.00
C GLY A 145 -12.92 -9.90 -18.82
N LYS A 146 -13.99 -10.69 -18.60
CA LYS A 146 -14.47 -11.65 -19.59
C LYS A 146 -15.28 -10.93 -20.66
#